data_AF-A0ABD0QF99-F1
#
_entry.id   AF-A0ABD0QF99-F1
#
_cell.length_a   1.000
_cell.length_b   1.000
_cell.length_c   1.000
_cell.angle_alpha   90.00
_cell.angle_beta   90.00
_cell.angle_gamma   90.00
#
_symmetry.space_group_name_H-M   'P 1'
#
loop_
_entity.id
_entity.type
_entity.pdbx_description
1 polymer ?
#
loop_
_entity_poly.entity_id
_entity_poly.type
_entity_poly.pdbx_seq_one_letter_code
_entity_poly.pdbx_strand_id
1 'polypeptide(L)' 'KKERRLVKGSGFHLDLLLIVILGAICPLFGLPWLTAATVRSVTHVNALTVMSKATAPGEKPMIQEVKEQRVTGMCVAILV' A
#
# COMPACT_ATOMS: atom_id res chain seq x y z
N LYS A 1 -0.78 9.71 -7.64
CA LYS A 1 -0.31 10.07 -6.28
C LYS A 1 -0.96 11.36 -5.78
N LYS A 2 -0.85 12.47 -6.53
CA LYS A 2 -1.48 13.76 -6.22
C LYS A 2 -3.02 13.67 -6.13
N GLU A 3 -3.62 12.83 -6.98
CA GLU A 3 -5.08 12.59 -7.02
C GLU A 3 -5.64 11.88 -5.80
N ARG A 4 -4.80 11.18 -5.02
CA ARG A 4 -5.22 10.39 -3.84
C ARG A 4 -5.00 11.11 -2.51
N ARG A 5 -4.58 12.38 -2.55
CA ARG A 5 -4.35 13.23 -1.36
C ARG A 5 -3.47 12.58 -0.27
N LEU A 6 -2.44 11.84 -0.68
CA LEU A 6 -1.46 11.25 0.24
C LEU A 6 -0.57 12.34 0.83
N VAL A 7 -0.35 12.28 2.14
CA VAL A 7 0.35 13.32 2.90
C VAL A 7 1.76 12.87 3.29
N LYS A 8 1.98 11.56 3.48
CA LYS A 8 3.30 11.03 3.84
C LYS A 8 4.21 10.90 2.61
N GLY A 9 5.51 11.09 2.86
CA GLY A 9 6.56 10.93 1.86
C GLY A 9 6.68 9.49 1.34
N SER A 10 7.32 9.31 0.18
CA SER A 10 7.65 7.98 -0.37
C SER A 10 9.02 7.51 0.10
N GLY A 11 9.16 6.22 0.39
CA GLY A 11 10.44 5.59 0.78
C GLY A 11 11.02 4.69 -0.31
N PHE A 12 11.17 5.18 -1.55
CA PHE A 12 11.55 4.35 -2.70
C PHE A 12 12.92 3.65 -2.53
N HIS A 13 13.93 4.38 -2.08
CA HIS A 13 15.27 3.81 -1.85
C HIS A 13 15.27 2.76 -0.75
N LEU A 14 14.53 3.01 0.35
CA LEU A 14 14.40 2.05 1.44
C LEU A 14 13.65 0.79 0.99
N ASP A 15 12.59 0.95 0.18
CA ASP A 15 11.82 -0.16 -0.37
C ASP A 15 12.69 -1.06 -1.27
N LEU A 16 13.47 -0.44 -2.16
CA LEU A 16 14.42 -1.16 -3.01
C LEU A 16 15.48 -1.91 -2.18
N LEU A 17 16.05 -1.26 -1.18
CA LEU A 17 17.04 -1.86 -0.28
C LEU A 17 16.46 -3.08 0.44
N LEU A 18 15.23 -2.98 0.97
CA LEU A 18 14.56 -4.07 1.68
C LEU A 18 14.23 -5.24 0.75
N ILE A 19 13.72 -4.98 -0.46
CA ILE A 19 13.40 -6.02 -1.45
C ILE A 19 14.67 -6.81 -1.81
N VAL A 20 15.79 -6.13 -2.07
CA VAL A 20 17.05 -6.79 -2.45
C VAL A 20 17.63 -7.57 -1.27
N ILE A 21 17.66 -7.01 -0.06
CA ILE A 21 18.20 -7.70 1.13
C ILE A 21 17.36 -8.94 1.46
N LEU A 22 16.03 -8.81 1.55
CA LEU A 22 15.15 -9.95 1.84
C LEU A 22 15.21 -10.98 0.71
N GLY A 23 15.24 -10.53 -0.54
CA GLY A 23 15.43 -11.38 -1.71
C GLY A 23 16.76 -12.14 -1.71
N ALA A 24 17.82 -11.58 -1.15
CA ALA A 24 19.10 -12.28 -1.00
C ALA A 24 19.09 -13.29 0.17
N ILE A 25 18.40 -12.97 1.27
CA ILE A 25 18.35 -13.81 2.47
C ILE A 25 17.39 -15.00 2.30
N CYS A 26 16.20 -14.80 1.75
CA CYS A 26 15.17 -15.85 1.61
C CYS A 26 15.65 -17.13 0.90
N PRO A 27 16.37 -17.05 -0.25
CA PRO A 27 16.89 -18.23 -0.94
C PRO A 27 17.91 -19.03 -0.12
N LEU A 28 18.63 -18.40 0.81
CA LEU A 28 19.55 -19.12 1.72
C LEU A 28 18.81 -20.11 2.63
N PHE A 29 17.52 -19.86 2.88
CA PHE A 29 16.63 -20.74 3.66
C PHE A 29 15.70 -21.58 2.76
N GLY A 30 15.92 -21.60 1.44
CA GLY A 30 15.05 -22.30 0.48
C GLY A 30 13.69 -21.63 0.25
N LEU A 31 13.50 -20.38 0.69
CA LEU A 31 12.29 -19.60 0.47
C LEU A 31 12.32 -18.87 -0.88
N PRO A 32 11.16 -18.62 -1.52
CA PRO A 32 11.11 -17.97 -2.82
C PRO A 32 11.49 -16.48 -2.76
N TRP A 33 11.97 -15.95 -3.89
CA TRP A 33 12.19 -14.52 -4.07
C TRP A 33 10.85 -13.76 -4.12
N LEU A 34 10.74 -12.66 -3.37
CA LEU A 34 9.53 -11.83 -3.31
C LEU A 34 9.77 -10.46 -3.96
N THR A 35 8.78 -9.96 -4.69
CA THR A 35 8.79 -8.64 -5.34
C THR A 35 7.56 -7.82 -4.95
N ALA A 36 7.57 -6.52 -5.26
CA ALA A 36 6.44 -5.64 -5.02
C ALA A 36 5.19 -6.08 -5.83
N ALA A 37 4.09 -6.33 -5.14
CA ALA A 37 2.85 -6.83 -5.74
C ALA A 37 1.89 -5.69 -6.10
N THR A 38 2.03 -5.12 -7.31
CA THR A 38 1.30 -3.91 -7.74
C THR A 38 -0.22 -3.98 -7.51
N VAL A 39 -0.89 -5.04 -7.96
CA VAL A 39 -2.35 -5.18 -7.81
C VAL A 39 -2.74 -5.21 -6.34
N ARG A 40 -2.04 -6.03 -5.54
CA ARG A 40 -2.27 -6.15 -4.09
C ARG A 40 -2.05 -4.82 -3.37
N SER A 41 -1.01 -4.08 -3.73
CA SER A 41 -0.71 -2.76 -3.17
C SER A 41 -1.80 -1.74 -3.51
N VAL A 42 -2.30 -1.76 -4.75
CA VAL A 42 -3.39 -0.85 -5.17
C VAL A 42 -4.70 -1.20 -4.47
N THR A 43 -5.06 -2.48 -4.38
CA THR A 43 -6.30 -2.89 -3.72
C THR A 43 -6.26 -2.61 -2.22
N HIS A 44 -5.12 -2.82 -1.55
CA HIS A 44 -4.93 -2.46 -0.15
C HIS A 44 -5.08 -0.95 0.08
N VAL A 45 -4.51 -0.11 -0.79
CA VAL A 45 -4.68 1.35 -0.72
C VAL A 45 -6.14 1.76 -0.97
N ASN A 46 -6.82 1.11 -1.92
CA ASN A 46 -8.23 1.36 -2.19
C ASN A 46 -9.12 1.01 -0.99
N ALA A 47 -8.83 -0.08 -0.27
CA ALA A 47 -9.55 -0.45 0.95
C ALA A 47 -9.39 0.58 2.08
N LEU A 48 -8.30 1.37 2.07
CA LEU A 48 -8.02 2.44 3.03
C LEU A 48 -8.46 3.82 2.54
N THR A 49 -9.07 3.91 1.35
CA THR A 49 -9.48 5.19 0.74
C THR A 49 -10.87 5.57 1.23
N VAL A 50 -11.01 6.79 1.75
CA VAL A 50 -12.28 7.37 2.17
C VAL A 50 -12.82 8.25 1.05
N MET A 51 -14.02 7.93 0.56
CA MET A 51 -14.72 8.72 -0.45
C MET A 51 -15.67 9.71 0.20
N SER A 52 -15.80 10.90 -0.38
CA SER A 52 -16.74 11.93 0.04
C SER A 52 -18.18 11.40 -0.01
N LYS A 53 -19.01 11.80 0.96
CA LYS A 53 -20.46 11.58 0.92
C LYS A 53 -21.07 12.56 -0.08
N ALA A 54 -21.49 12.07 -1.25
CA ALA A 54 -22.23 12.87 -2.23
C ALA A 54 -23.52 13.38 -1.56
N THR A 55 -23.57 14.66 -1.25
CA THR A 55 -24.69 15.25 -0.47
C THR A 55 -25.75 15.83 -1.39
N ALA A 56 -25.38 16.18 -2.64
CA ALA A 56 -26.29 16.69 -3.66
C ALA A 56 -26.49 15.69 -4.82
N PRO A 57 -27.69 15.62 -5.43
CA PRO A 57 -27.92 14.83 -6.65
C PRO A 57 -26.99 15.30 -7.78
N GLY A 58 -26.15 14.40 -8.30
CA GLY A 58 -25.20 14.69 -9.39
C GLY A 58 -23.76 14.96 -8.96
N GLU A 59 -23.46 15.02 -7.66
CA GLU A 59 -22.10 15.17 -7.17
C GLU A 59 -21.30 13.86 -7.32
N LYS A 60 -20.16 13.92 -8.02
CA LYS A 60 -19.28 12.75 -8.16
C LYS A 60 -18.53 12.51 -6.84
N PRO A 61 -18.50 11.27 -6.32
CA PRO A 61 -17.73 10.96 -5.13
C PRO A 61 -16.24 11.21 -5.42
N MET A 62 -15.63 12.04 -4.59
CA MET A 62 -14.21 12.39 -4.67
C MET A 62 -13.45 11.79 -3.50
N ILE A 63 -12.18 11.47 -3.72
CA ILE A 63 -11.31 10.95 -2.67
C ILE A 63 -11.09 12.06 -1.63
N GLN A 64 -11.55 11.83 -0.40
CA GLN A 64 -11.37 12.76 0.71
C GLN A 64 -9.97 12.61 1.30
N GLU A 65 -9.60 11.38 1.64
CA GLU A 65 -8.31 11.00 2.20
C GLU A 65 -8.02 9.51 1.98
N VAL A 66 -6.77 9.12 2.24
CA VAL A 66 -6.38 7.72 2.36
C VAL A 66 -5.77 7.53 3.74
N LYS A 67 -6.22 6.52 4.48
CA LYS A 67 -5.70 6.23 5.82
C LYS A 67 -4.30 5.60 5.72
N GLU A 68 -3.28 6.44 5.81
CA GLU A 68 -1.87 6.00 5.74
C GLU A 68 -1.40 5.43 7.09
N GLN A 69 -1.47 4.11 7.26
CA GLN A 69 -1.04 3.42 8.48
C GLN A 69 -0.18 2.19 8.19
N ARG A 70 0.51 1.67 9.21
CA ARG A 70 1.45 0.53 9.10
C ARG A 70 0.86 -0.80 9.60
N VAL A 71 -0.18 -0.72 10.42
CA VAL A 71 -0.75 -1.84 11.17
C VAL A 71 -1.43 -2.84 10.25
N THR A 72 -2.31 -2.43 9.33
CA THR A 72 -3.02 -3.41 8.47
C THR A 72 -2.08 -4.16 7.54
N GLY A 73 -1.01 -3.51 7.06
CA GLY A 73 0.01 -4.17 6.25
C GLY A 73 0.75 -5.24 7.06
N MET A 74 1.10 -4.93 8.31
CA MET A 74 1.72 -5.88 9.24
C MET A 74 0.75 -7.01 9.64
N CYS A 75 -0.50 -6.70 9.95
CA CYS A 75 -1.52 -7.70 10.27
C CYS A 75 -1.70 -8.69 9.12
N VAL A 76 -1.88 -8.22 7.88
CA VAL A 76 -2.03 -9.12 6.72
C VAL A 76 -0.79 -9.99 6.52
N ALA A 77 0.41 -9.46 6.78
CA ALA A 77 1.65 -10.25 6.68
C ALA A 77 1.82 -11.30 7.80
N ILE A 78 1.20 -11.10 8.97
CA ILE A 78 1.23 -12.07 10.09
C ILE A 78 0.15 -13.13 9.94
N LEU A 79 -1.03 -12.76 9.42
CA LEU A 79 -2.15 -13.68 9.28
C LEU A 79 -1.99 -14.67 8.11
N VAL A 80 -1.07 -14.41 7.19
CA VAL A 80 -0.76 -15.25 6.02
C VAL A 80 0.47 -16.08 6.30
#